data_AF-A0A9D5ZGY2-F1
#
_entry.id   AF-A0A9D5ZGY2-F1
#
_cell.length_a   1.000
_cell.length_b   1.000
_cell.length_c   1.000
_cell.angle_alpha   90.00
_cell.angle_beta   90.00
_cell.angle_gamma   90.00
#
_symmetry.space_group_name_H-M   'P 1'
#
loop_
_entity.id
_entity.type
_entity.pdbx_description
1 polymer ?
#
loop_
_entity_poly.entity_id
_entity_poly.type
_entity_poly.pdbx_seq_one_letter_code
_entity_poly.pdbx_strand_id
1 'polypeptide(L)'
;MTYVIKGETGDWEVVIGLEVHCQVISKAKLFSGAATDFGAEPNTQVSLVDAAMPGMLPVINEECVRQAIKTGLGLKAQINTTSVFAR
;
A
#
# COMPACT_ATOMS: atom_id res chain seq x y z
N MET A 1 -7.80 -25.24 -12.16
CA MET A 1 -6.92 -26.41 -12.34
C MET A 1 -5.96 -26.43 -11.17
N THR A 2 -5.91 -27.50 -10.40
CA THR A 2 -4.97 -27.69 -9.30
C THR A 2 -3.60 -28.08 -9.86
N TYR A 3 -2.53 -27.46 -9.35
CA TYR A 3 -1.17 -27.80 -9.78
C TYR A 3 -0.65 -28.93 -8.88
N VAL A 4 -0.70 -30.14 -9.41
CA VAL A 4 -0.35 -31.37 -8.69
C VAL A 4 1.03 -31.85 -9.11
N ILE A 5 1.88 -32.17 -8.14
CA ILE A 5 3.21 -32.74 -8.33
C ILE A 5 3.28 -34.16 -7.76
N LYS A 6 4.06 -35.03 -8.40
CA LYS A 6 4.38 -36.37 -7.91
C LYS A 6 5.44 -36.27 -6.81
N GLY A 7 5.11 -36.68 -5.58
CA GLY A 7 6.07 -36.86 -4.49
C GLY A 7 6.32 -38.34 -4.18
N GLU A 8 7.27 -38.62 -3.29
CA GLU A 8 7.62 -39.99 -2.89
C GLU A 8 6.47 -40.70 -2.15
N THR A 9 5.65 -39.94 -1.42
CA THR A 9 4.55 -40.45 -0.58
C THR A 9 3.17 -40.37 -1.24
N GLY A 10 3.08 -39.78 -2.44
CA GLY A 10 1.81 -39.57 -3.14
C GLY A 10 1.79 -38.30 -3.98
N ASP A 11 0.60 -37.97 -4.48
CA ASP A 11 0.37 -36.74 -5.23
C ASP A 11 0.16 -35.56 -4.26
N TRP A 12 0.83 -34.44 -4.51
CA TRP A 12 0.80 -33.24 -3.68
C TRP A 12 0.27 -32.05 -4.47
N GLU A 13 -0.51 -31.18 -3.83
CA GLU A 13 -1.00 -29.93 -4.43
C GLU A 13 -0.14 -28.75 -3.99
N VAL A 14 0.24 -27.89 -4.95
CA VAL A 14 0.97 -26.66 -4.65
C VAL A 14 -0.01 -25.52 -4.40
N VAL A 15 0.09 -24.92 -3.21
CA VAL A 15 -0.71 -23.75 -2.79
C VAL A 15 0.23 -22.58 -2.50
N ILE A 16 0.03 -21.46 -3.19
CA ILE A 16 0.87 -20.26 -3.08
C ILE A 16 -0.02 -19.05 -2.79
N GLY A 17 0.35 -18.28 -1.75
CA GLY A 17 -0.20 -16.95 -1.49
C GLY A 17 0.79 -15.87 -1.90
N LEU A 18 0.29 -14.71 -2.36
CA LEU A 18 1.10 -13.56 -2.70
C LEU A 18 0.68 -12.36 -1.85
N GLU A 19 1.67 -11.61 -1.37
CA GLU A 19 1.47 -10.29 -0.79
C GLU A 19 2.20 -9.28 -1.67
N VAL A 20 1.45 -8.30 -2.19
CA VAL A 20 1.98 -7.34 -3.16
C VAL A 20 1.79 -5.92 -2.62
N HIS A 21 2.89 -5.18 -2.52
CA HIS A 21 2.87 -3.77 -2.16
C HIS A 21 3.14 -2.95 -3.41
N CYS A 22 2.23 -2.02 -3.72
CA CYS A 22 2.35 -1.13 -4.86
C CYS A 22 2.40 0.32 -4.39
N GLN A 23 3.41 1.07 -4.82
CA GLN A 23 3.52 2.48 -4.50
C GLN A 23 2.49 3.29 -5.28
N VAL A 24 1.64 4.00 -4.55
CA VAL A 24 0.64 4.92 -5.10
C VAL A 24 1.36 6.14 -5.68
N ILE A 25 1.10 6.45 -6.95
CA ILE A 25 1.71 7.59 -7.63
C ILE A 25 0.95 8.84 -7.23
N SER A 26 1.54 9.66 -6.37
CA SER A 26 0.97 10.93 -5.90
C SER A 26 2.05 12.00 -5.90
N LYS A 27 1.69 13.27 -5.68
CA LYS A 27 2.66 14.37 -5.55
C LYS A 27 3.15 14.57 -4.13
N ALA A 28 2.40 14.08 -3.14
CA ALA A 28 2.67 14.24 -1.73
C ALA A 28 2.41 12.92 -0.99
N LYS A 29 3.10 12.69 0.13
CA LYS A 29 2.96 11.48 0.94
C LYS A 29 1.53 11.27 1.46
N LEU A 30 1.28 10.08 2.00
CA LEU A 30 -0.06 9.68 2.47
C LEU A 30 -0.60 10.56 3.60
N PHE A 31 0.27 11.00 4.52
CA PHE A 31 -0.12 11.72 5.74
C PHE A 31 0.52 13.11 5.89
N SER A 32 1.32 13.53 4.90
CA SER A 32 2.06 14.79 4.95
C SER A 32 2.18 15.41 3.56
N GLY A 33 2.49 16.71 3.52
CA GLY A 33 2.68 17.46 2.28
C GLY A 33 4.04 17.28 1.60
N ALA A 34 4.92 16.42 2.12
CA ALA A 34 6.25 16.22 1.53
C ALA A 34 6.15 15.44 0.20
N ALA A 35 7.06 15.73 -0.73
CA ALA A 35 7.11 15.08 -2.03
C ALA A 35 7.40 13.57 -1.96
N THR A 36 7.10 12.89 -3.06
CA THR A 36 7.35 11.45 -3.26
C THR A 36 8.23 11.18 -4.48
N ASP A 37 8.95 12.20 -4.95
CA ASP A 37 9.78 12.11 -6.16
C ASP A 37 11.01 11.25 -5.89
N PHE A 38 11.37 10.40 -6.86
CA PHE A 38 12.56 9.59 -6.76
C PHE A 38 13.84 10.41 -6.98
N GLY A 39 14.93 10.04 -6.29
CA GLY A 39 16.28 10.53 -6.57
C GLY A 39 16.67 11.85 -5.91
N ALA A 40 15.91 12.36 -4.94
CA ALA A 40 16.33 13.53 -4.17
C ALA A 40 17.40 13.20 -3.12
N GLU A 41 18.13 14.25 -2.71
CA GLU A 41 19.14 14.15 -1.66
C GLU A 41 18.54 13.67 -0.32
N PRO A 42 19.33 12.99 0.51
CA PRO A 42 18.87 12.48 1.80
C PRO A 42 18.19 13.57 2.66
N ASN A 43 17.04 13.24 3.24
CA ASN A 43 16.27 14.10 4.15
C ASN A 43 15.75 15.42 3.55
N THR A 44 15.78 15.60 2.23
CA THR A 44 15.24 16.82 1.60
C THR A 44 13.74 16.77 1.32
N GLN A 45 13.16 15.57 1.17
CA GLN A 45 11.72 15.36 1.02
C GLN A 45 11.08 14.87 2.32
N VAL A 46 11.31 15.58 3.42
CA VAL A 46 10.85 15.22 4.77
C VAL A 46 10.16 16.42 5.41
N SER A 47 8.94 16.22 5.92
CA SER A 47 8.24 17.15 6.79
C SER A 47 8.39 16.77 8.26
N LEU A 48 7.96 17.65 9.18
CA LEU A 48 7.95 17.34 10.61
C LEU A 48 7.06 16.13 10.96
N VAL A 49 5.98 15.89 10.19
CA VAL A 49 5.13 14.69 10.32
C VAL A 49 5.93 13.44 9.98
N ASP A 50 6.69 13.48 8.89
CA ASP A 50 7.49 12.34 8.43
C ASP A 50 8.65 12.05 9.40
N ALA A 51 9.20 13.09 10.02
CA ALA A 51 10.20 12.98 11.06
C ALA A 51 9.62 12.60 12.43
N ALA A 52 8.30 12.37 12.52
CA ALA A 52 7.58 12.01 13.74
C ALA A 52 7.84 12.98 14.91
N MET A 53 7.98 14.28 14.61
CA MET A 53 8.24 15.28 15.63
C MET A 53 7.07 15.36 16.64
N PRO A 54 7.35 15.60 17.93
CA PRO A 54 6.32 15.71 18.94
C PRO A 54 5.27 16.79 18.59
N GLY A 55 3.99 16.44 18.71
CA GLY A 55 2.87 17.34 18.44
C GLY A 55 2.38 17.38 16.98
N MET A 56 3.03 16.65 16.08
CA MET A 56 2.58 16.57 14.68
C MET A 56 1.36 15.65 14.53
N LEU A 57 0.42 16.03 13.64
CA LEU A 57 -0.80 15.28 13.36
C LEU A 57 -0.85 14.89 11.87
N PRO A 58 -1.25 13.65 11.54
CA PRO A 58 -1.35 13.19 10.16
C PRO A 58 -2.63 13.74 9.49
N VAL A 59 -2.53 14.09 8.20
CA VAL A 59 -3.69 14.45 7.37
C VAL A 59 -3.67 13.59 6.12
N ILE A 60 -4.75 12.83 5.89
CA ILE A 60 -4.83 11.88 4.79
C ILE A 60 -4.86 12.55 3.41
N ASN A 61 -4.13 11.97 2.47
CA ASN A 61 -4.09 12.41 1.07
C ASN A 61 -5.28 11.84 0.26
N GLU A 62 -6.13 12.73 -0.25
CA GLU A 62 -7.31 12.39 -1.06
C GLU A 62 -6.96 11.63 -2.35
N GLU A 63 -5.88 12.02 -3.03
CA GLU A 63 -5.46 11.35 -4.27
C GLU A 63 -5.05 9.91 -3.99
N CYS A 64 -4.38 9.65 -2.86
CA CYS A 64 -4.03 8.30 -2.46
C CYS A 64 -5.25 7.43 -2.19
N VAL A 65 -6.27 7.98 -1.52
CA VAL A 65 -7.54 7.29 -1.27
C VAL A 65 -8.26 6.99 -2.59
N ARG A 66 -8.33 7.98 -3.49
CA ARG A 66 -8.96 7.84 -4.80
C ARG A 66 -8.31 6.72 -5.62
N GLN A 67 -6.98 6.64 -5.64
CA GLN A 67 -6.26 5.56 -6.31
C GLN A 67 -6.49 4.20 -5.65
N ALA A 68 -6.50 4.12 -4.32
CA ALA A 68 -6.81 2.88 -3.62
C ALA A 68 -8.22 2.35 -3.96
N ILE A 69 -9.23 3.23 -4.00
CA ILE A 69 -10.60 2.87 -4.41
C ILE A 69 -10.60 2.40 -5.87
N LYS A 70 -9.92 3.14 -6.77
CA LYS A 70 -9.81 2.77 -8.19
C LYS A 70 -9.19 1.39 -8.37
N THR A 71 -8.15 1.07 -7.61
CA THR A 71 -7.50 -0.25 -7.62
C THR A 71 -8.46 -1.33 -7.12
N GLY A 72 -9.15 -1.10 -6.00
CA GLY A 72 -10.14 -2.05 -5.48
C GLY A 72 -11.25 -2.35 -6.49
N LEU A 73 -11.79 -1.32 -7.16
CA LEU A 73 -12.77 -1.50 -8.25
C LEU A 73 -12.18 -2.28 -9.44
N GLY A 74 -10.94 -1.98 -9.83
CA GLY A 74 -10.22 -2.70 -10.89
C GLY A 74 -10.01 -4.19 -10.59
N LEU A 75 -9.81 -4.52 -9.31
CA LEU A 75 -9.69 -5.90 -8.81
C LEU A 75 -11.05 -6.56 -8.53
N LYS A 76 -12.17 -5.87 -8.80
CA LYS A 76 -13.54 -6.32 -8.47
C LYS A 76 -13.74 -6.62 -6.97
N ALA A 77 -13.02 -5.90 -6.12
CA ALA A 77 -13.19 -6.00 -4.67
C ALA A 77 -14.46 -5.28 -4.21
N GLN A 78 -15.03 -5.72 -3.09
CA GLN A 78 -16.09 -5.00 -2.40
C GLN A 78 -15.48 -3.82 -1.64
N ILE A 79 -15.92 -2.60 -1.97
CA ILE A 79 -15.48 -1.38 -1.30
C ILE A 79 -16.40 -1.08 -0.12
N ASN A 80 -15.84 -1.01 1.09
CA ASN A 80 -16.57 -0.59 2.27
C ASN A 80 -16.78 0.93 2.25
N THR A 81 -17.97 1.37 2.66
CA THR A 81 -18.31 2.81 2.77
C THR A 81 -17.64 3.48 3.96
N THR A 82 -17.22 2.69 4.96
CA THR A 82 -16.53 3.14 6.15
C THR A 82 -15.29 2.27 6.37
N SER A 83 -14.14 2.92 6.53
CA SER A 83 -12.86 2.29 6.83
C SER A 83 -12.12 3.14 7.86
N VAL A 84 -11.29 2.51 8.69
CA VAL A 84 -10.56 3.18 9.77
C VAL A 84 -9.08 2.81 9.67
N PHE A 85 -8.19 3.80 9.75
CA PHE A 85 -6.75 3.55 9.89
C PHE A 85 -6.46 3.09 11.33
N ALA A 86 -5.81 1.94 11.46
CA ALA A 86 -5.32 1.42 12.73
C ALA A 86 -3.89 1.89 13.02
N ARG A 87 -3.47 1.76 14.28
CA ARG A 87 -2.10 1.98 14.75
C ARG A 87 -1.52 0.69 15.29
#